data_AF-A0A397IRR1-F1
#
_entry.id   AF-A0A397IRR1-F1
#
_cell.length_a   1.000
_cell.length_b   1.000
_cell.length_c   1.000
_cell.angle_alpha   90.00
_cell.angle_beta   90.00
_cell.angle_gamma   90.00
#
_symmetry.space_group_name_H-M   'P 1'
#
loop_
_entity.id
_entity.type
_entity.pdbx_description
1 polymer ?
#
loop_
_entity_poly.entity_id
_entity_poly.type
_entity_poly.pdbx_seq_one_letter_code
_entity_poly.pdbx_strand_id
1 'polypeptide(L)'
;MSTDLQTKIYNFLVNAEEDHITAGSVIYQAIEDDTWLEKNELRGIIEQAVSFANNQNVRGSSRHTTLLEILLEFKYPISPLTGEILGSVEVI
;
A
#
# COMPACT_ATOMS: atom_id res chain seq x y z
N MET A 1 -9.35 1.08 19.18
CA MET A 1 -9.03 0.03 18.19
C MET A 1 -8.40 0.62 16.91
N SER A 2 -8.88 1.75 16.37
CA SER A 2 -8.32 2.34 15.11
C SER A 2 -6.87 2.88 15.21
N THR A 3 -6.43 3.42 16.35
CA THR A 3 -5.08 3.99 16.52
C THR A 3 -3.96 2.94 16.61
N ASP A 4 -4.22 1.77 17.19
CA ASP A 4 -3.19 0.76 17.41
C ASP A 4 -2.79 0.09 16.09
N LEU A 5 -3.77 -0.27 15.26
CA LEU A 5 -3.52 -0.81 13.94
C LEU A 5 -2.88 0.23 13.01
N GLN A 6 -3.35 1.48 13.04
CA GLN A 6 -2.69 2.56 12.29
C GLN A 6 -1.22 2.69 12.68
N THR A 7 -0.93 2.68 13.98
CA THR A 7 0.45 2.79 14.51
C THR A 7 1.30 1.59 14.08
N LYS A 8 0.73 0.38 14.11
CA LYS A 8 1.39 -0.85 13.64
C LYS A 8 1.74 -0.77 12.16
N ILE A 9 0.77 -0.41 11.31
CA ILE A 9 1.00 -0.23 9.86
C ILE A 9 2.03 0.87 9.62
N TYR A 10 1.90 2.03 10.26
CA TYR A 10 2.88 3.11 10.15
C TYR A 10 4.30 2.65 10.51
N ASN A 11 4.46 1.98 11.66
CA ASN A 11 5.77 1.48 12.09
C ASN A 11 6.35 0.47 11.11
N PHE A 12 5.52 -0.41 10.54
CA PHE A 12 5.93 -1.31 9.48
C PHE A 12 6.43 -0.53 8.26
N LEU A 13 5.64 0.42 7.74
CA LEU A 13 5.97 1.21 6.55
C LEU A 13 7.25 2.05 6.73
N VAL A 14 7.55 2.50 7.95
CA VAL A 14 8.74 3.31 8.25
C VAL A 14 10.00 2.46 8.45
N ASN A 15 9.88 1.24 9.00
CA ASN A 15 11.04 0.45 9.42
C ASN A 15 11.36 -0.75 8.51
N ALA A 16 10.40 -1.27 7.74
CA ALA A 16 10.65 -2.39 6.85
C ALA A 16 11.57 -2.01 5.68
N GLU A 17 12.40 -2.94 5.23
CA GLU A 17 13.13 -2.82 3.97
C GLU A 17 12.13 -2.63 2.81
N GLU A 18 12.49 -1.80 1.84
CA GLU A 18 11.58 -1.38 0.78
C GLU A 18 10.99 -2.56 0.00
N ASP A 19 11.81 -3.57 -0.32
CA ASP A 19 11.39 -4.78 -1.04
C ASP A 19 10.35 -5.63 -0.28
N HIS A 20 10.18 -5.40 1.03
CA HIS A 20 9.16 -6.06 1.86
C HIS A 20 7.87 -5.25 1.95
N ILE A 21 7.84 -4.00 1.48
CA ILE A 21 6.67 -3.13 1.55
C ILE A 21 5.79 -3.40 0.32
N THR A 22 4.71 -4.15 0.51
CA THR A 22 3.73 -4.52 -0.53
C THR A 22 2.32 -4.38 0.03
N ALA A 23 1.30 -4.31 -0.84
CA ALA A 23 -0.09 -4.33 -0.36
C ALA A 23 -0.41 -5.60 0.46
N GLY A 24 0.17 -6.75 0.07
CA GLY A 24 0.03 -8.01 0.79
C GLY A 24 0.61 -7.96 2.20
N SER A 25 1.82 -7.41 2.38
CA SER A 25 2.42 -7.26 3.71
C SER A 25 1.69 -6.24 4.57
N VAL A 26 1.11 -5.18 3.98
CA VAL A 26 0.22 -4.24 4.70
C VAL A 26 -1.07 -4.92 5.17
N ILE A 27 -1.71 -5.76 4.34
CA ILE A 27 -2.87 -6.57 4.76
C ILE A 27 -2.47 -7.52 5.89
N TYR A 28 -1.29 -8.15 5.80
CA TYR A 28 -0.79 -9.05 6.83
C TYR A 28 -0.72 -8.37 8.20
N GLN A 29 -0.24 -7.12 8.26
CA GLN A 29 -0.24 -6.35 9.52
C GLN A 29 -1.63 -6.19 10.14
N ALA A 30 -2.66 -6.07 9.30
CA ALA A 30 -4.05 -5.87 9.73
C ALA A 30 -4.75 -7.14 10.20
N ILE A 31 -4.38 -8.31 9.65
CA ILE A 31 -5.01 -9.59 9.99
C ILE A 31 -4.26 -10.38 11.08
N GLU A 32 -3.00 -10.02 11.37
CA GLU A 32 -2.17 -10.72 12.35
C GLU A 32 -2.79 -10.77 13.75
N ASP A 33 -3.57 -9.75 14.13
CA ASP A 33 -4.23 -9.66 15.44
C ASP A 33 -5.73 -10.04 15.38
N ASP A 34 -6.13 -10.94 14.46
CA ASP A 34 -7.51 -11.45 14.28
C ASP A 34 -8.59 -10.34 14.22
N THR A 35 -8.25 -9.21 13.58
CA THR A 35 -9.12 -8.04 13.59
C THR A 35 -10.17 -8.14 12.50
N TRP A 36 -11.44 -8.33 12.88
CA TRP A 36 -12.58 -8.13 11.96
C TRP A 36 -12.73 -6.64 11.66
N LEU A 37 -12.31 -6.22 10.46
CA LEU A 37 -12.35 -4.85 9.98
C LEU A 37 -13.17 -4.74 8.70
N GLU A 38 -14.04 -3.73 8.66
CA GLU A 38 -14.74 -3.36 7.43
C GLU A 38 -13.74 -2.85 6.39
N LYS A 39 -13.96 -3.18 5.11
CA LYS A 39 -13.06 -2.80 4.00
C LYS A 39 -12.76 -1.30 3.96
N ASN A 40 -13.79 -0.47 4.18
CA ASN A 40 -13.65 0.99 4.15
C ASN A 40 -12.88 1.52 5.37
N GLU A 41 -13.01 0.86 6.52
CA GLU A 41 -12.26 1.21 7.73
C GLU A 41 -10.78 0.87 7.56
N LEU A 42 -10.48 -0.34 7.07
CA LEU A 42 -9.11 -0.74 6.74
C LEU A 42 -8.47 0.21 5.72
N ARG A 43 -9.22 0.57 4.67
CA ARG A 43 -8.74 1.55 3.67
C ARG A 43 -8.39 2.89 4.32
N GLY A 44 -9.26 3.44 5.16
CA GLY A 44 -9.01 4.72 5.84
C GLY A 44 -7.77 4.68 6.74
N ILE A 45 -7.58 3.57 7.47
CA ILE A 45 -6.40 3.36 8.33
C ILE A 45 -5.10 3.34 7.49
N ILE A 46 -5.10 2.60 6.38
CA ILE A 46 -3.95 2.50 5.48
C ILE A 46 -3.67 3.85 4.82
N GLU A 47 -4.69 4.55 4.33
CA GLU A 47 -4.54 5.88 3.72
C GLU A 47 -3.84 6.87 4.67
N GLN A 48 -4.24 6.88 5.94
CA GLN A 48 -3.62 7.72 6.95
C GLN A 48 -2.18 7.28 7.25
N ALA A 49 -1.94 5.98 7.47
CA ALA A 49 -0.61 5.45 7.77
C ALA A 49 0.40 5.71 6.64
N VAL A 50 -0.01 5.50 5.39
CA VAL A 50 0.80 5.80 4.20
C VAL A 50 1.07 7.30 4.10
N SER A 51 0.07 8.15 4.31
CA SER A 51 0.28 9.60 4.28
C SER A 51 1.30 10.06 5.31
N PHE A 52 1.27 9.50 6.53
CA PHE A 52 2.25 9.83 7.57
C PHE A 52 3.65 9.32 7.24
N ALA A 53 3.77 8.07 6.75
CA ALA A 53 5.05 7.50 6.36
C ALA A 53 5.68 8.24 5.17
N ASN A 54 4.88 8.63 4.17
CA ASN A 54 5.37 9.36 3.01
C ASN A 54 5.91 10.75 3.35
N ASN A 55 5.36 11.42 4.35
CA ASN A 55 5.87 12.71 4.82
C ASN A 55 7.31 12.62 5.38
N GLN A 56 7.80 11.42 5.69
CA GLN A 56 9.18 11.19 6.14
C GLN A 56 10.16 10.93 4.98
N ASN A 57 9.66 10.75 3.75
CA ASN A 57 10.47 10.39 2.59
C ASN A 57 10.67 11.58 1.66
N VAL A 58 11.84 11.64 1.00
CA VAL A 58 12.08 12.62 -0.05
C VAL A 58 11.11 12.37 -1.21
N ARG A 59 10.41 13.41 -1.65
CA ARG A 59 9.47 13.32 -2.77
C ARG A 59 10.16 12.76 -4.01
N GLY A 60 9.61 11.67 -4.56
CA GLY A 60 10.15 11.00 -5.73
C GLY A 60 11.28 10.00 -5.45
N SER A 61 11.62 9.74 -4.18
CA SER A 61 12.44 8.57 -3.85
C SER A 61 11.73 7.27 -4.23
N SER A 62 12.51 6.18 -4.33
CA SER A 62 11.96 4.83 -4.56
C SER A 62 10.87 4.52 -3.54
N ARG A 63 11.22 4.58 -2.25
CA ARG A 63 10.29 4.34 -1.14
C ARG A 63 9.05 5.24 -1.16
N HIS A 64 9.20 6.53 -1.51
CA HIS A 64 8.04 7.42 -1.65
C HIS A 64 7.09 6.94 -2.75
N THR A 65 7.63 6.46 -3.87
CA THR A 65 6.86 5.90 -5.00
C THR A 65 6.19 4.59 -4.60
N THR A 66 6.92 3.66 -4.00
CA THR A 66 6.42 2.37 -3.49
C THR A 66 5.23 2.55 -2.56
N LEU A 67 5.31 3.50 -1.62
CA LEU A 67 4.22 3.81 -0.69
C LEU A 67 2.97 4.37 -1.41
N LEU A 68 3.14 5.16 -2.48
CA LEU A 68 2.02 5.63 -3.29
C LEU A 68 1.37 4.54 -4.12
N GLU A 69 2.16 3.60 -4.65
CA GLU A 69 1.64 2.45 -5.41
C GLU A 69 0.74 1.57 -4.53
N ILE A 70 1.16 1.30 -3.30
CA ILE A 70 0.33 0.60 -2.30
C ILE A 70 -1.00 1.32 -2.09
N LEU A 71 -0.97 2.64 -1.89
CA LEU A 71 -2.19 3.44 -1.73
C LEU A 71 -3.15 3.25 -2.92
N LEU A 72 -2.62 3.20 -4.15
CA LEU A 72 -3.40 3.02 -5.36
C LEU A 72 -4.06 1.63 -5.41
N GLU A 73 -3.38 0.56 -4.98
CA GLU A 73 -3.94 -0.80 -4.92
C GLU A 73 -5.13 -0.92 -3.97
N PHE A 74 -5.14 -0.16 -2.86
CA PHE A 74 -6.28 -0.12 -1.94
C PHE A 74 -7.43 0.78 -2.41
N LYS A 75 -7.13 1.78 -3.24
CA LYS A 75 -8.12 2.72 -3.80
C LYS A 75 -8.82 2.16 -5.01
N TYR A 76 -8.08 1.52 -5.90
CA TYR A 76 -8.57 0.88 -7.10
C TYR A 76 -8.24 -0.61 -6.98
N PRO A 77 -9.21 -1.49 -6.64
CA PRO A 77 -8.96 -2.92 -6.74
C PRO A 77 -8.47 -3.18 -8.16
N ILE A 78 -7.29 -3.78 -8.28
CA ILE A 78 -6.68 -4.12 -9.57
C ILE A 78 -7.74 -4.87 -10.37
N SER A 79 -8.36 -4.20 -11.34
CA SER A 79 -8.99 -4.92 -12.43
C SER A 79 -7.82 -5.60 -13.11
N PRO A 80 -7.82 -6.93 -13.30
CA PRO A 80 -6.76 -7.57 -14.02
C PRO A 80 -6.62 -6.82 -15.33
N LEU A 81 -5.48 -6.16 -15.53
CA LEU A 81 -5.10 -5.61 -16.82
C LEU A 81 -4.91 -6.83 -17.71
N THR A 82 -6.00 -7.34 -18.27
CA THR A 82 -6.00 -8.37 -19.28
C THR A 82 -5.28 -7.80 -20.49
N GLY A 83 -3.98 -8.07 -20.59
CA GLY A 83 -3.26 -8.28 -21.84
C GLY A 83 -3.18 -7.16 -22.89
N GLU A 84 -3.60 -5.93 -22.64
CA GLU A 84 -3.63 -4.89 -23.70
C GLU A 84 -2.33 -4.10 -23.94
N ILE A 85 -1.22 -4.41 -23.24
CA ILE A 85 0.10 -3.76 -23.51
C ILE A 85 1.06 -4.67 -24.30
N LEU A 86 0.56 -5.69 -25.01
CA LEU A 86 1.37 -6.46 -25.97
C LEU A 86 0.99 -6.21 -27.44
N GLY A 87 0.06 -5.29 -27.71
CA GLY A 87 -0.43 -5.00 -29.07
C GLY A 87 0.24 -3.84 -29.82
N SER A 88 1.12 -3.05 -29.19
CA SER A 88 1.58 -1.77 -29.78
C SER A 88 3.05 -1.73 -30.18
N VAL A 89 3.72 -2.87 -30.36
CA VAL A 89 4.98 -2.92 -31.11
C VAL A 89 4.68 -3.56 -32.47
N GLU A 90 4.00 -2.81 -33.34
CA GLU A 90 4.10 -3.06 -34.77
C GLU A 90 5.55 -2.72 -35.18
N VAL A 91 6.26 -3.76 -35.57
CA VAL A 91 7.50 -3.66 -36.34
C VAL A 91 7.15 -2.96 -37.65
N ILE A 92 7.68 -1.76 -37.85
CA ILE A 92 7.84 -1.15 -39.18
C ILE A 92 9.33 -1.05 -39.45
#